data_AF-A0A1H3WDR9-F1
#
_entry.id   AF-A0A1H3WDR9-F1
#
_cell.length_a   1.000
_cell.length_b   1.000
_cell.length_c   1.000
_cell.angle_alpha   90.00
_cell.angle_beta   90.00
_cell.angle_gamma   90.00
#
_symmetry.space_group_name_H-M   'P 1'
#
loop_
_entity.id
_entity.type
_entity.pdbx_description
1 polymer ?
#
loop_
_entity_poly.entity_id
_entity_poly.type
_entity_poly.pdbx_seq_one_letter_code
_entity_poly.pdbx_strand_id
1 'polypeptide(L)'
;MSFIFEKFITDETLDETGIIRKETILHIAREYEGDLEPFLHKILLDTYTDVARLKTDAVTLLTFHASKGLEYPVVFIAGAEEGVTPLLRNNIDIEEERRLFYVALTRAKDHLFITNSLMRKNFNQTENKTRSRFVGEIPASFRETIEKKPPKPKCEQLRLF
;
A
#
# COMPACT_ATOMS: atom_id res chain seq x y z
N MET A 1 4.54 -29.91 21.10
CA MET A 1 4.17 -28.57 20.60
C MET A 1 4.55 -27.40 21.52
N SER A 2 4.76 -27.57 22.85
CA SER A 2 5.20 -26.46 23.75
C SER A 2 6.68 -26.06 23.60
N PHE A 3 7.52 -27.02 23.22
CA PHE A 3 8.97 -26.97 23.47
C PHE A 3 9.78 -26.02 22.56
N ILE A 4 9.23 -25.61 21.41
CA ILE A 4 9.95 -24.79 20.42
C ILE A 4 9.83 -23.30 20.73
N PHE A 5 8.63 -22.86 21.11
CA PHE A 5 8.38 -21.46 21.45
C PHE A 5 9.08 -21.05 22.75
N GLU A 6 9.06 -21.91 23.77
CA GLU A 6 9.68 -21.61 25.07
C GLU A 6 11.21 -21.46 25.01
N LYS A 7 11.89 -22.06 24.01
CA LYS A 7 13.35 -22.18 24.00
C LYS A 7 14.08 -21.29 23.00
N PHE A 8 13.43 -20.91 21.89
CA PHE A 8 14.09 -20.18 20.79
C PHE A 8 13.44 -18.85 20.41
N ILE A 9 12.22 -18.57 20.87
CA ILE A 9 11.53 -17.29 20.61
C ILE A 9 10.88 -16.85 21.92
N THR A 10 11.60 -16.07 22.73
CA THR A 10 11.02 -15.45 23.93
C THR A 10 9.87 -14.54 23.53
N ASP A 11 8.72 -14.65 24.22
CA ASP A 11 7.49 -13.90 23.92
C ASP A 11 7.73 -12.37 23.82
N GLU A 12 8.73 -11.85 24.55
CA GLU A 12 9.13 -10.42 24.52
C GLU A 12 9.65 -9.96 23.16
N THR A 13 10.26 -10.84 22.36
CA THR A 13 10.85 -10.47 21.05
C THR A 13 9.82 -10.40 19.92
N LEU A 14 8.65 -11.02 20.10
CA LEU A 14 7.56 -10.99 19.12
C LEU A 14 6.70 -9.73 19.25
N ASP A 15 6.59 -9.18 20.46
CA ASP A 15 5.70 -8.05 20.74
C ASP A 15 6.33 -6.67 20.46
N GLU A 16 7.67 -6.54 20.57
CA GLU A 16 8.31 -5.22 20.45
C GLU A 16 8.60 -4.79 19.00
N THR A 17 8.75 -5.73 18.05
CA THR A 17 9.09 -5.42 16.64
C THR A 17 8.46 -6.35 15.59
N GLY A 18 7.67 -7.36 15.96
CA GLY A 18 7.32 -8.49 15.11
C GLY A 18 6.32 -8.21 13.99
N ILE A 19 6.83 -8.08 12.76
CA ILE A 19 6.11 -7.98 11.48
C ILE A 19 5.21 -9.22 11.19
N ILE A 20 5.30 -10.28 12.00
CA ILE A 20 4.47 -11.49 11.90
C ILE A 20 3.87 -11.85 13.26
N ARG A 21 2.54 -11.98 13.29
CA ARG A 21 1.79 -12.46 14.45
C ARG A 21 2.09 -13.92 14.78
N LYS A 22 2.23 -14.25 16.06
CA LYS A 22 2.45 -15.63 16.57
C LYS A 22 1.41 -16.62 16.03
N GLU A 23 0.16 -16.20 15.90
CA GLU A 23 -0.91 -17.03 15.36
C GLU A 23 -0.67 -17.43 13.90
N THR A 24 -0.06 -16.55 13.12
CA THR A 24 0.23 -16.77 11.71
C THR A 24 1.33 -17.83 11.52
N ILE A 25 2.40 -17.74 12.31
CA ILE A 25 3.49 -18.73 12.31
C ILE A 25 2.96 -20.10 12.73
N LEU A 26 2.11 -20.14 13.77
CA LEU A 26 1.47 -21.37 14.23
C LEU A 26 0.54 -21.99 13.18
N HIS A 27 -0.13 -21.17 12.37
CA HIS A 27 -0.98 -21.67 11.30
C HIS A 27 -0.17 -22.32 10.19
N ILE A 28 0.90 -21.67 9.71
CA ILE A 28 1.79 -22.23 8.69
C ILE A 28 2.47 -23.49 9.22
N ALA A 29 2.96 -23.48 10.46
CA ALA A 29 3.64 -24.64 11.05
C ALA A 29 2.74 -25.88 11.15
N ARG A 30 1.41 -25.71 11.28
CA ARG A 30 0.45 -26.83 11.27
C ARG A 30 0.36 -27.52 9.91
N GLU A 31 0.58 -26.81 8.80
CA GLU A 31 0.55 -27.39 7.46
C GLU A 31 1.73 -28.36 7.20
N TYR A 32 2.83 -28.20 7.95
CA TYR A 32 4.06 -28.98 7.78
C TYR A 32 4.24 -30.10 8.82
N GLU A 33 3.24 -30.36 9.67
CA GLU A 33 3.18 -31.49 10.63
C GLU A 33 4.44 -31.71 11.50
N GLY A 34 5.29 -30.69 11.68
CA GLY A 34 6.50 -30.76 12.50
C GLY A 34 7.81 -31.00 11.74
N ASP A 35 7.80 -31.03 10.40
CA ASP A 35 9.04 -31.04 9.62
C ASP A 35 9.62 -29.61 9.51
N LEU A 36 10.79 -29.42 10.13
CA LEU A 36 11.40 -28.10 10.36
C LEU A 36 12.06 -27.55 9.10
N GLU A 37 12.73 -28.40 8.31
CA GLU A 37 13.45 -28.01 7.10
C GLU A 37 12.52 -27.37 6.05
N PRO A 38 11.41 -28.00 5.62
CA PRO A 38 10.49 -27.39 4.64
C PRO A 38 9.78 -26.16 5.19
N PHE A 39 9.51 -26.12 6.50
CA PHE A 39 8.91 -24.95 7.15
C PHE A 39 9.87 -23.74 7.16
N LEU A 40 11.13 -23.92 7.54
CA LEU A 40 12.14 -22.86 7.51
C LEU A 40 12.40 -22.39 6.08
N HIS A 41 12.48 -23.32 5.13
CA HIS A 41 12.63 -22.98 3.72
C HIS A 41 11.44 -22.15 3.23
N LYS A 42 10.20 -22.50 3.60
CA LYS A 42 9.00 -21.73 3.26
C LYS A 42 9.02 -20.32 3.85
N ILE A 43 9.38 -20.15 5.12
CA ILE A 43 9.47 -18.83 5.75
C ILE A 43 10.57 -17.97 5.13
N LEU A 44 11.69 -18.56 4.75
CA LEU A 44 12.79 -17.84 4.10
C LEU A 44 12.45 -17.40 2.67
N LEU A 45 11.64 -18.19 1.94
CA LEU A 45 11.22 -17.87 0.58
C LEU A 45 9.99 -16.96 0.51
N ASP A 46 9.01 -17.14 1.40
CA ASP A 46 7.82 -16.31 1.42
C ASP A 46 8.20 -14.91 1.91
N THR A 47 8.29 -13.99 0.94
CA THR A 47 8.23 -12.58 1.27
C THR A 47 6.92 -12.31 2.00
N TYR A 48 7.03 -11.69 3.19
CA TYR A 48 5.99 -11.33 4.17
C TYR A 48 4.63 -10.84 3.61
N THR A 49 4.56 -10.47 2.32
CA THR A 49 3.37 -10.00 1.61
C THR A 49 2.29 -11.06 1.40
N ASP A 50 2.63 -12.34 1.25
CA ASP A 50 1.64 -13.37 0.89
C ASP A 50 0.93 -13.98 2.09
N VAL A 51 1.59 -14.04 3.24
CA VAL A 51 1.03 -14.66 4.44
C VAL A 51 -0.11 -13.84 5.05
N ALA A 52 -0.05 -12.51 4.95
CA ALA A 52 -1.11 -11.62 5.42
C ALA A 52 -2.37 -11.61 4.53
N ARG A 53 -2.29 -12.14 3.30
CA ARG A 53 -3.42 -12.15 2.34
C ARG A 53 -4.45 -13.23 2.61
N LEU A 54 -4.13 -14.22 3.44
CA LEU A 54 -4.90 -15.47 3.49
C LEU A 54 -6.29 -15.36 4.14
N LYS A 55 -6.63 -14.31 4.93
CA LYS A 55 -7.87 -14.36 5.74
C LYS A 55 -8.63 -13.05 6.07
N THR A 56 -8.34 -11.91 5.45
CA THR A 56 -9.03 -10.66 5.84
C THR A 56 -9.68 -9.93 4.68
N ASP A 57 -11.00 -9.69 4.81
CA ASP A 57 -11.75 -8.65 4.10
C ASP A 57 -11.19 -7.29 4.50
N ALA A 58 -10.15 -6.85 3.80
CA ALA A 58 -9.43 -5.63 4.09
C ALA A 58 -9.04 -4.89 2.81
N VAL A 59 -8.83 -3.58 2.93
CA VAL A 59 -8.29 -2.77 1.85
C VAL A 59 -6.81 -3.11 1.68
N THR A 60 -6.42 -3.45 0.45
CA THR A 60 -5.05 -3.82 0.13
C THR A 60 -4.28 -2.59 -0.33
N LEU A 61 -3.23 -2.21 0.41
CA LEU A 61 -2.31 -1.13 0.03
C LEU A 61 -1.09 -1.73 -0.66
N LEU A 62 -0.80 -1.27 -1.88
CA LEU A 62 0.30 -1.76 -2.69
C LEU A 62 1.06 -0.60 -3.33
N THR A 63 2.33 -0.84 -3.64
CA THR A 63 3.08 -0.03 -4.59
C THR A 63 2.69 -0.41 -6.02
N PHE A 64 3.00 0.43 -7.02
CA PHE A 64 2.72 0.10 -8.43
C PHE A 64 3.43 -1.17 -8.89
N HIS A 65 4.63 -1.45 -8.37
CA HIS A 65 5.35 -2.68 -8.69
C HIS A 65 4.64 -3.91 -8.11
N ALA A 66 4.20 -3.83 -6.85
CA ALA A 66 3.54 -4.94 -6.16
C ALA A 66 2.12 -5.22 -6.68
N SER A 67 1.51 -4.28 -7.42
CA SER A 67 0.19 -4.48 -8.02
C SER A 67 0.24 -5.25 -9.36
N LYS A 68 1.43 -5.45 -9.94
CA LYS A 68 1.59 -6.17 -11.20
C LYS A 68 1.02 -7.58 -11.10
N GLY A 69 0.14 -7.93 -12.04
CA GLY A 69 -0.51 -9.25 -12.08
C GLY A 69 -1.70 -9.42 -11.14
N LEU A 70 -2.04 -8.39 -10.36
CA LEU A 70 -3.24 -8.36 -9.52
C LEU A 70 -4.31 -7.49 -10.18
N GLU A 71 -5.58 -7.73 -9.87
CA GLU A 71 -6.68 -6.92 -10.38
C GLU A 71 -7.75 -6.79 -9.29
N TYR A 72 -8.38 -5.62 -9.22
CA TYR A 72 -9.38 -5.31 -8.20
C TYR A 72 -10.60 -4.62 -8.83
N PRO A 73 -11.81 -4.85 -8.29
CA PRO A 73 -13.02 -4.16 -8.74
C PRO A 73 -12.86 -2.62 -8.68
N VAL A 74 -12.27 -2.14 -7.59
CA VAL A 74 -12.06 -0.71 -7.34
C VAL A 74 -10.59 -0.46 -7.00
N VAL A 75 -9.96 0.52 -7.65
CA VAL A 75 -8.58 0.92 -7.40
C VAL A 75 -8.48 2.41 -7.12
N PHE A 76 -7.70 2.75 -6.10
CA PHE A 76 -7.33 4.12 -5.77
C PHE A 76 -5.84 4.34 -6.06
N ILE A 77 -5.53 5.20 -7.02
CA ILE A 77 -4.18 5.72 -7.22
C ILE A 77 -4.03 6.97 -6.37
N ALA A 78 -3.27 6.85 -5.29
CA ALA A 78 -2.99 7.94 -4.38
C ALA A 78 -1.69 8.68 -4.75
N GLY A 79 -1.71 10.01 -4.65
CA GLY A 79 -0.51 10.83 -4.81
C GLY A 79 0.00 10.91 -6.24
N ALA A 80 -0.91 11.05 -7.23
CA ALA A 80 -0.56 11.31 -8.62
C ALA A 80 -0.05 12.76 -8.80
N GLU A 81 1.15 12.98 -8.29
CA GLU A 81 1.82 14.27 -8.14
C GLU A 81 3.16 14.25 -8.86
N GLU A 82 3.59 15.41 -9.37
CA GLU A 82 4.90 15.54 -9.98
C GLU A 82 6.01 15.31 -8.93
N GLY A 83 6.99 14.47 -9.26
CA GLY A 83 8.05 14.03 -8.34
C GLY A 83 7.69 12.82 -7.47
N VAL A 84 6.43 12.40 -7.46
CA VAL A 84 5.97 11.16 -6.81
C VAL A 84 5.57 10.13 -7.85
N THR A 85 4.88 10.58 -8.90
CA THR A 85 4.47 9.78 -10.05
C THR A 85 4.47 10.71 -11.27
N PRO A 86 5.53 10.77 -12.08
CA PRO A 86 6.73 9.94 -12.02
C PRO A 86 7.59 10.21 -10.79
N LEU A 87 8.26 9.18 -10.28
CA LEU A 87 9.32 9.37 -9.32
C LEU A 87 10.48 10.09 -10.03
N LEU A 88 10.76 11.34 -9.64
CA LEU A 88 11.84 12.13 -10.23
C LEU A 88 13.11 11.95 -9.38
N ARG A 89 13.99 11.04 -9.81
CA ARG A 89 15.36 10.89 -9.30
C ARG A 89 16.34 10.83 -10.48
N ASN A 90 17.62 11.06 -10.21
CA ASN A 90 18.67 10.96 -11.23
C ASN A 90 18.65 9.57 -11.89
N ASN A 91 18.75 9.54 -13.22
CA ASN A 91 18.75 8.34 -14.06
C ASN A 91 17.45 7.51 -14.10
N ILE A 92 16.30 8.08 -13.73
CA ILE A 92 15.01 7.40 -13.94
C ILE A 92 14.55 7.55 -15.38
N ASP A 93 14.20 6.43 -16.00
CA ASP A 93 13.55 6.40 -17.30
C ASP A 93 12.06 6.76 -17.15
N ILE A 94 11.69 7.92 -17.68
CA ILE A 94 10.31 8.43 -17.65
C ILE A 94 9.37 7.48 -18.39
N GLU A 95 9.85 6.79 -19.43
CA GLU A 95 9.05 5.83 -20.19
C GLU A 95 8.67 4.62 -19.31
N GLU A 96 9.59 4.17 -18.46
CA GLU A 96 9.32 3.08 -17.52
C GLU A 96 8.35 3.50 -16.41
N GLU A 97 8.50 4.71 -15.85
CA GLU A 97 7.51 5.25 -14.91
C GLU A 97 6.12 5.40 -15.53
N ARG A 98 6.05 5.75 -16.83
CA ARG A 98 4.77 5.78 -17.56
C ARG A 98 4.19 4.39 -17.71
N ARG A 99 5.01 3.37 -17.98
CA ARG A 99 4.57 1.96 -18.03
C ARG A 99 4.05 1.50 -16.68
N LEU A 100 4.72 1.86 -15.58
CA LEU A 100 4.25 1.55 -14.22
C LEU A 100 2.91 2.22 -13.92
N PHE A 101 2.73 3.48 -14.31
CA PHE A 101 1.45 4.17 -14.18
C PHE A 101 0.36 3.48 -15.00
N TYR A 102 0.65 3.09 -16.24
CA TYR A 102 -0.27 2.31 -17.08
C TYR A 102 -0.64 0.96 -16.46
N VAL A 103 0.34 0.24 -15.89
CA VAL A 103 0.08 -1.00 -15.14
C VAL A 103 -0.88 -0.72 -13.99
N ALA A 104 -0.64 0.33 -13.19
CA ALA A 104 -1.53 0.72 -12.09
C ALA A 104 -2.96 1.05 -12.56
N LEU A 105 -3.11 1.78 -13.67
CA LEU A 105 -4.42 2.10 -14.27
C LEU A 105 -5.19 0.83 -14.66
N THR A 106 -4.50 -0.13 -15.28
CA THR A 106 -5.12 -1.39 -15.76
C THR A 106 -5.40 -2.41 -14.65
N ARG A 107 -5.09 -2.11 -13.38
CA ARG A 107 -5.48 -3.00 -12.27
C ARG A 107 -6.95 -2.86 -11.90
N ALA A 108 -7.60 -1.75 -12.28
CA ALA A 108 -9.00 -1.48 -12.02
C ALA A 108 -9.89 -2.22 -13.03
N LYS A 109 -10.93 -2.91 -12.54
CA LYS A 109 -11.95 -3.53 -13.40
C LYS A 109 -13.14 -2.61 -13.64
N ASP A 110 -13.71 -2.08 -12.56
CA ASP A 110 -14.97 -1.34 -12.60
C ASP A 110 -14.75 0.16 -12.38
N HIS A 111 -14.02 0.52 -11.33
CA HIS A 111 -13.80 1.91 -10.93
C HIS A 111 -12.35 2.23 -10.62
N LEU A 112 -11.89 3.35 -11.16
CA LEU A 112 -10.56 3.90 -10.94
C LEU A 112 -10.68 5.33 -10.40
N PHE A 113 -10.07 5.57 -9.25
CA PHE A 113 -9.98 6.90 -8.65
C PHE A 113 -8.52 7.35 -8.60
N ILE A 114 -8.23 8.52 -9.14
CA ILE A 114 -6.89 9.13 -9.08
C ILE A 114 -6.97 10.37 -8.21
N THR A 115 -6.09 10.45 -7.21
CA THR A 115 -6.05 11.57 -6.27
C THR A 115 -4.69 12.24 -6.28
N ASN A 116 -4.68 13.56 -6.11
CA ASN A 116 -3.48 14.39 -5.95
C ASN A 116 -3.66 15.35 -4.77
N SER A 117 -2.58 15.67 -4.07
CA SER A 117 -2.55 16.74 -3.08
C SER A 117 -1.88 17.98 -3.64
N LEU A 118 -2.35 19.17 -3.21
CA LEU A 118 -1.69 20.45 -3.52
C LEU A 118 -0.48 20.70 -2.61
N MET A 119 -0.51 20.13 -1.39
CA MET A 119 0.55 20.25 -0.41
C MET A 119 0.84 18.87 0.19
N ARG A 120 2.12 18.50 0.24
CA ARG A 120 2.57 17.24 0.83
C ARG A 120 3.62 17.50 1.88
N LYS A 121 3.43 16.92 3.06
CA LYS A 121 4.40 16.95 4.16
C LYS A 121 5.25 15.70 4.10
N ASN A 122 6.54 15.86 3.78
CA ASN A 122 7.54 14.81 3.82
C ASN A 122 8.47 15.08 5.01
N PHE A 123 8.39 14.24 6.05
CA PHE A 123 9.13 14.42 7.30
C PHE A 123 9.01 15.86 7.84
N ASN A 124 10.06 16.66 7.69
CA ASN A 124 10.14 18.04 8.20
C ASN A 124 9.87 19.12 7.13
N GLN A 125 9.63 18.74 5.88
CA GLN A 125 9.43 19.69 4.78
C GLN A 125 8.01 19.60 4.25
N THR A 126 7.40 20.75 4.01
CA THR A 126 6.10 20.84 3.32
C THR A 126 6.35 21.41 1.95
N GLU A 127 6.04 20.62 0.94
CA GLU A 127 6.25 20.98 -0.46
C GLU A 127 4.89 21.17 -1.15
N ASN A 128 4.81 22.21 -1.97
CA ASN A 128 3.72 22.34 -2.91
C ASN A 128 3.92 21.32 -4.02
N LYS A 129 2.86 20.57 -4.33
CA LYS A 129 2.86 19.55 -5.38
C LYS A 129 1.93 19.97 -6.50
N THR A 130 2.41 19.78 -7.71
CA THR A 130 1.61 19.90 -8.93
C THR A 130 1.05 18.53 -9.28
N ARG A 131 -0.09 18.52 -10.00
CA ARG A 131 -0.65 17.29 -10.53
C ARG A 131 0.36 16.64 -11.50
N SER A 132 0.47 15.32 -11.44
CA SER A 132 1.32 14.53 -12.33
C SER A 132 1.04 14.80 -13.81
N ARG A 133 2.11 14.87 -14.61
CA ARG A 133 2.02 14.90 -16.08
C ARG A 133 1.21 13.74 -16.67
N PHE A 134 1.33 12.53 -16.11
CA PHE A 134 0.66 11.33 -16.64
C PHE A 134 -0.86 11.40 -16.50
N VAL A 135 -1.35 12.09 -15.47
CA VAL A 135 -2.79 12.37 -15.37
C VAL A 135 -3.22 13.27 -16.53
N GLY A 136 -2.40 14.27 -16.90
CA GLY A 136 -2.64 15.16 -18.03
C GLY A 136 -2.78 14.44 -19.38
N GLU A 137 -2.08 13.32 -19.57
CA GLU A 137 -2.05 12.55 -20.82
C GLU A 137 -3.33 11.72 -21.08
N ILE A 138 -4.11 11.40 -20.05
CA ILE A 138 -5.35 10.60 -20.20
C ILE A 138 -6.38 11.41 -20.99
N PRO A 139 -7.13 10.90 -21.98
CA PRO A 139 -8.09 11.74 -22.70
C PRO A 139 -9.19 12.31 -21.78
N ALA A 140 -9.60 13.56 -22.01
CA ALA A 140 -10.61 14.23 -21.17
C ALA A 140 -11.98 13.53 -21.20
N SER A 141 -12.30 12.83 -22.30
CA SER A 141 -13.52 12.02 -22.45
C SER A 141 -13.63 10.88 -21.43
N PHE A 142 -12.51 10.45 -20.84
CA PHE A 142 -12.46 9.36 -19.87
C PHE A 142 -12.24 9.85 -18.43
N ARG A 143 -12.36 11.16 -18.19
CA ARG A 143 -12.06 11.75 -16.87
C ARG A 143 -13.21 12.61 -16.37
N GLU A 144 -13.65 12.31 -15.17
CA GLU A 144 -14.54 13.16 -14.39
C GLU A 144 -13.74 13.79 -13.24
N THR A 145 -13.81 15.12 -13.10
CA THR A 145 -13.15 15.81 -11.99
C THR A 145 -14.14 16.03 -10.86
N ILE A 146 -13.92 15.34 -9.75
CA ILE A 146 -14.71 15.53 -8.53
C ILE A 146 -14.05 16.64 -7.72
N GLU A 147 -14.66 17.83 -7.72
CA GLU A 147 -14.20 18.92 -6.87
C GLU A 147 -14.58 18.66 -5.41
N LYS A 148 -13.60 18.75 -4.49
CA LYS A 148 -13.90 18.78 -3.06
C LYS A 148 -14.61 20.08 -2.74
N LYS A 149 -15.85 20.00 -2.25
CA LYS A 149 -16.50 21.14 -1.59
C LYS A 149 -15.58 21.66 -0.46
N PRO A 150 -15.42 22.98 -0.31
CA PRO A 150 -14.63 23.52 0.78
C PRO A 150 -15.18 23.01 2.12
N PRO A 151 -14.31 22.70 3.10
CA PRO A 151 -14.76 22.25 4.40
C PRO A 151 -15.72 23.29 4.97
N LYS A 152 -16.87 22.85 5.49
CA LYS A 152 -17.78 23.74 6.21
C LYS A 152 -16.96 24.47 7.28
N PRO A 153 -17.11 25.80 7.44
CA PRO A 153 -16.44 26.51 8.52
C PRO A 153 -16.78 25.78 9.83
N LYS A 154 -15.76 25.56 10.68
CA LYS A 154 -15.99 25.00 12.02
C LYS A 154 -17.09 25.84 12.64
N CYS A 155 -18.19 25.20 13.06
CA CYS A 155 -19.12 25.87 13.96
C CYS A 155 -18.29 26.27 15.18
N GLU A 156 -18.03 27.57 15.32
CA GLU A 156 -17.59 28.09 16.60
C GLU A 156 -18.67 27.69 17.58
N GLN A 157 -18.30 26.86 18.57
CA GLN A 157 -19.15 26.59 19.69
C GLN A 157 -19.41 27.93 20.35
N LEU A 158 -20.60 28.50 20.08
CA LEU A 158 -21.09 29.67 20.78
C LEU A 158 -21.00 29.31 22.26
N ARG A 159 -20.08 29.99 22.98
CA ARG A 159 -20.01 29.84 24.43
C ARG A 159 -21.36 30.29 24.96
N LEU A 160 -22.21 29.35 25.34
CA LEU A 160 -23.42 29.63 26.08
C LEU A 160 -22.96 29.90 27.51
N PHE A 161 -22.71 31.19 27.78
CA PHE A 161 -22.36 31.79 29.06
C PHE A 161 -21.00 31.37 29.65
#